data_AF-A0A4T0VYE5-F1
#
_entry.id   AF-A0A4T0VYE5-F1
#
_cell.length_a   1.000
_cell.length_b   1.000
_cell.length_c   1.000
_cell.angle_alpha   90.00
_cell.angle_beta   90.00
_cell.angle_gamma   90.00
#
_symmetry.space_group_name_H-M   'P 1'
#
loop_
_entity.id
_entity.type
_entity.pdbx_description
1 polymer ?
#
loop_
_entity_poly.entity_id
_entity_poly.type
_entity_poly.pdbx_seq_one_letter_code
_entity_poly.pdbx_strand_id
1 'polypeptide(L)'
;MRDAGIQARRNLALGTPQPVHLPLVVGLNLLTALARNTRLMGFDKHSICYDEYISPFNLQGPGLPCAPRDASSWPPFLHPTEAQFTITHHPFLDVFPIPSLRENGIRAEELGFFDEDDFCRDVFSTDDDPDGPRLLVWGESWDPRGWEANVPFLKKWGWLVRGCPELLEGTNYWRQRRGEKKLRFITAG
;
A
#
# COMPACT_ATOMS: atom_id res chain seq x y z
N MET A 1 -5.98 20.48 9.84
CA MET A 1 -5.62 19.38 8.92
C MET A 1 -6.53 19.28 7.69
N ARG A 2 -7.87 19.17 7.81
CA ARG A 2 -8.78 19.10 6.64
C ARG A 2 -8.62 20.26 5.63
N ASP A 3 -8.52 21.49 6.12
CA ASP A 3 -8.40 22.68 5.25
C ASP A 3 -7.06 22.74 4.51
N ALA A 4 -5.97 22.33 5.17
CA ALA A 4 -4.65 22.23 4.54
C ALA A 4 -4.65 21.19 3.41
N GLY A 5 -5.34 20.06 3.57
CA GLY A 5 -5.42 19.01 2.55
C GLY A 5 -6.23 19.43 1.32
N ILE A 6 -7.32 20.14 1.55
CA ILE A 6 -8.15 20.73 0.48
C ILE A 6 -7.34 21.78 -0.28
N GLN A 7 -6.63 22.66 0.43
CA GLN A 7 -5.80 23.69 -0.19
C GLN A 7 -4.62 23.08 -0.97
N ALA A 8 -3.98 22.04 -0.43
CA ALA A 8 -2.92 21.30 -1.09
C ALA A 8 -3.37 20.69 -2.43
N ARG A 9 -4.50 19.98 -2.43
CA ARG A 9 -5.11 19.44 -3.67
C ARG A 9 -5.47 20.52 -4.67
N ARG A 10 -6.04 21.63 -4.19
CA ARG A 10 -6.43 22.75 -5.04
C ARG A 10 -5.23 23.37 -5.73
N ASN A 11 -4.16 23.64 -4.99
CA ASN A 11 -2.92 24.19 -5.54
C ASN A 11 -2.28 23.25 -6.56
N LEU A 12 -2.29 21.92 -6.30
CA LEU A 12 -1.84 20.93 -7.26
C LEU A 12 -2.67 20.97 -8.56
N ALA A 13 -4.00 20.99 -8.45
CA ALA A 13 -4.90 21.03 -9.60
C ALA A 13 -4.78 22.33 -10.42
N LEU A 14 -4.42 23.44 -9.77
CA LEU A 14 -4.19 24.74 -10.42
C LEU A 14 -2.77 24.88 -10.99
N GLY A 15 -1.92 23.85 -10.89
CA GLY A 15 -0.53 23.91 -11.37
C GLY A 15 0.37 24.83 -10.53
N THR A 16 -0.02 25.16 -9.29
CA THR A 16 0.72 26.01 -8.34
C THR A 16 1.10 25.25 -7.06
N PRO A 17 1.71 24.05 -7.16
CA PRO A 17 2.06 23.27 -5.98
C PRO A 17 3.06 24.04 -5.11
N GLN A 18 2.84 24.00 -3.79
CA GLN A 18 3.73 24.62 -2.81
C GLN A 18 4.55 23.51 -2.13
N PRO A 19 5.88 23.66 -1.98
CA PRO A 19 6.72 22.63 -1.36
C PRO A 19 6.25 22.19 0.03
N VAL A 20 5.74 23.15 0.82
CA VAL A 20 5.20 22.89 2.16
C VAL A 20 3.99 21.94 2.17
N HIS A 21 3.28 21.80 1.05
CA HIS A 21 2.15 20.88 0.94
C HIS A 21 2.54 19.47 0.48
N LEU A 22 3.81 19.25 0.11
CA LEU A 22 4.23 18.00 -0.52
C LEU A 22 3.96 16.77 0.37
N PRO A 23 4.32 16.74 1.67
CA PRO A 23 4.04 15.57 2.52
C PRO A 23 2.55 15.25 2.58
N LEU A 24 1.72 16.28 2.67
CA LEU A 24 0.27 16.15 2.74
C LEU A 24 -0.33 15.62 1.42
N VAL A 25 0.17 16.07 0.28
CA VAL A 25 -0.24 15.54 -1.03
C VAL A 25 0.14 14.07 -1.16
N VAL A 26 1.35 13.70 -0.76
CA VAL A 26 1.81 12.31 -0.86
C VAL A 26 0.98 11.38 0.04
N GLY A 27 0.79 11.75 1.31
CA GLY A 27 -0.06 10.97 2.23
C GLY A 27 -1.51 10.86 1.74
N LEU A 28 -2.05 11.92 1.14
CA LEU A 28 -3.40 11.91 0.59
C LEU A 28 -3.52 11.03 -0.67
N ASN A 29 -2.49 10.97 -1.52
CA ASN A 29 -2.45 10.05 -2.65
C ASN A 29 -2.45 8.59 -2.18
N LEU A 30 -1.65 8.28 -1.16
CA LEU A 30 -1.59 6.97 -0.55
C LEU A 30 -2.96 6.56 0.04
N LEU A 31 -3.56 7.39 0.89
CA LEU A 31 -4.89 7.14 1.45
C LEU A 31 -5.96 6.95 0.37
N THR A 32 -5.89 7.75 -0.70
CA THR A 32 -6.84 7.66 -1.82
C THR A 32 -6.64 6.36 -2.60
N ALA A 33 -5.40 5.92 -2.77
CA ALA A 33 -5.08 4.68 -3.45
C ALA A 33 -5.59 3.46 -2.68
N LEU A 34 -5.30 3.40 -1.37
CA LEU A 34 -5.78 2.32 -0.51
C LEU A 34 -7.31 2.29 -0.47
N ALA A 35 -7.98 3.44 -0.25
CA ALA A 35 -9.43 3.51 -0.24
C ALA A 35 -10.07 3.10 -1.58
N ARG A 36 -9.40 3.38 -2.71
CA ARG A 36 -9.84 2.95 -4.04
C ARG A 36 -9.73 1.43 -4.19
N ASN A 37 -8.64 0.83 -3.73
CA ASN A 37 -8.47 -0.63 -3.74
C ASN A 37 -9.48 -1.32 -2.81
N THR A 38 -9.69 -0.80 -1.59
CA THR A 38 -10.74 -1.26 -0.66
C THR A 38 -12.10 -1.30 -1.37
N ARG A 39 -12.47 -0.22 -2.07
CA ARG A 39 -13.73 -0.14 -2.80
C ARG A 39 -13.81 -1.13 -3.96
N LEU A 40 -12.73 -1.32 -4.72
CA LEU A 40 -12.69 -2.27 -5.84
C LEU A 40 -12.91 -3.71 -5.38
N MET A 41 -12.36 -4.06 -4.22
CA MET A 41 -12.50 -5.39 -3.62
C MET A 41 -13.82 -5.58 -2.85
N GLY A 42 -14.61 -4.51 -2.70
CA GLY A 42 -15.88 -4.55 -1.96
C GLY A 42 -15.73 -4.58 -0.44
N PHE A 43 -14.55 -4.23 0.10
CA PHE A 43 -14.30 -4.27 1.53
C PHE A 43 -15.02 -3.10 2.23
N ASP A 44 -15.45 -3.33 3.48
CA ASP A 44 -15.89 -2.22 4.32
C ASP A 44 -14.67 -1.37 4.72
N LYS A 45 -14.75 -0.06 4.52
CA LYS A 45 -13.66 0.87 4.87
C LYS A 45 -13.29 0.80 6.35
N HIS A 46 -14.26 0.50 7.23
CA HIS A 46 -14.00 0.41 8.66
C HIS A 46 -13.15 -0.81 8.99
N SER A 47 -13.28 -1.90 8.21
CA SER A 47 -12.45 -3.09 8.41
C SER A 47 -10.96 -2.83 8.22
N ILE A 48 -10.58 -1.81 7.44
CA ILE A 48 -9.18 -1.47 7.19
C ILE A 48 -8.60 -0.58 8.30
N CYS A 49 -9.46 0.14 9.04
CA CYS A 49 -9.02 1.22 9.93
C CYS A 49 -9.07 0.86 11.42
N TYR A 50 -9.55 -0.32 11.78
CA TYR A 50 -9.75 -0.73 13.16
C TYR A 50 -9.17 -2.13 13.39
N ASP A 51 -8.36 -2.27 14.42
CA ASP A 51 -7.53 -3.46 14.67
C ASP A 51 -8.34 -4.75 14.96
N GLU A 52 -9.63 -4.62 15.30
CA GLU A 52 -10.49 -5.75 15.70
C GLU A 52 -11.06 -6.55 14.52
N TYR A 53 -10.69 -6.21 13.28
CA TYR A 53 -11.27 -6.86 12.09
C TYR A 53 -10.42 -8.02 11.58
N ILE A 54 -11.11 -9.08 11.17
CA ILE A 54 -10.53 -10.22 10.47
C ILE A 54 -10.72 -10.02 8.97
N SER A 55 -9.71 -10.38 8.18
CA SER A 55 -9.79 -10.32 6.72
C SER A 55 -11.04 -11.03 6.20
N PRO A 56 -11.82 -10.37 5.32
CA PRO A 56 -12.98 -10.97 4.69
C PRO A 56 -12.69 -12.32 3.97
N PHE A 57 -11.43 -12.59 3.58
CA PHE A 57 -11.03 -13.87 2.97
C PHE A 57 -11.03 -15.05 3.96
N ASN A 58 -10.99 -14.78 5.26
CA ASN A 58 -11.03 -15.82 6.31
C ASN A 58 -12.41 -15.94 6.97
N LEU A 59 -13.40 -15.14 6.55
CA LEU A 59 -14.76 -15.20 7.07
C LEU A 59 -15.59 -16.26 6.33
N GLN A 60 -16.56 -16.85 7.03
CA GLN A 60 -17.52 -17.79 6.46
C GLN A 60 -18.95 -17.30 6.71
N GLY A 61 -19.79 -17.28 5.68
CA GLY A 61 -21.20 -16.92 5.82
C GLY A 61 -21.87 -16.41 4.54
N PRO A 62 -23.20 -16.21 4.55
CA PRO A 62 -23.92 -15.59 3.45
C PRO A 62 -23.60 -14.08 3.39
N GLY A 63 -23.42 -13.53 2.18
CA GLY A 63 -23.30 -12.08 1.98
C GLY A 63 -21.95 -11.47 2.37
N LEU A 64 -20.85 -12.25 2.31
CA LEU A 64 -19.52 -11.72 2.57
C LEU A 64 -19.15 -10.58 1.60
N PRO A 65 -18.52 -9.49 2.07
CA PRO A 65 -18.22 -8.30 1.25
C PRO A 65 -17.34 -8.59 0.04
N CYS A 66 -16.55 -9.66 0.10
CA CYS A 66 -15.53 -10.03 -0.86
C CYS A 66 -15.72 -11.43 -1.45
N ALA A 67 -16.97 -11.88 -1.61
CA ALA A 67 -17.27 -13.25 -2.03
C ALA A 67 -16.30 -13.70 -3.15
N PRO A 68 -15.45 -14.73 -2.93
CA PRO A 68 -14.35 -15.11 -3.84
C PRO A 68 -14.72 -15.38 -5.30
N ARG A 69 -16.02 -15.37 -5.61
CA ARG A 69 -16.61 -15.62 -6.93
C ARG A 69 -16.41 -14.47 -7.92
N ASP A 70 -16.17 -13.24 -7.46
CA ASP A 70 -16.02 -12.06 -8.34
C ASP A 70 -14.58 -11.53 -8.45
N ALA A 71 -13.59 -12.23 -7.89
CA ALA A 71 -12.17 -11.84 -8.01
C ALA A 71 -11.73 -11.68 -9.48
N SER A 72 -12.34 -12.41 -10.42
CA SER A 72 -12.07 -12.27 -11.86
C SER A 72 -12.40 -10.88 -12.44
N SER A 73 -13.19 -10.07 -11.73
CA SER A 73 -13.48 -8.68 -12.11
C SER A 73 -12.44 -7.68 -11.58
N TRP A 74 -11.56 -8.12 -10.69
CA TRP A 74 -10.58 -7.26 -10.06
C TRP A 74 -9.34 -7.10 -10.94
N PRO A 75 -8.58 -6.01 -10.78
CA PRO A 75 -7.25 -5.91 -11.35
C PRO A 75 -6.36 -7.08 -10.91
N PRO A 76 -5.51 -7.64 -11.79
CA PRO A 76 -4.73 -8.84 -11.49
C PRO A 76 -3.88 -8.76 -10.21
N PHE A 77 -3.30 -7.58 -9.93
CA PHE A 77 -2.45 -7.37 -8.75
C PHE A 77 -3.23 -7.18 -7.45
N LEU A 78 -4.56 -7.20 -7.49
CA LEU A 78 -5.44 -7.26 -6.32
C LEU A 78 -6.05 -8.64 -6.11
N HIS A 79 -5.74 -9.63 -6.97
CA HIS A 79 -6.17 -11.00 -6.70
C HIS A 79 -5.55 -11.50 -5.38
N PRO A 80 -6.33 -12.21 -4.55
CA PRO A 80 -5.85 -12.75 -3.28
C PRO A 80 -4.75 -13.78 -3.50
N THR A 81 -3.78 -13.79 -2.60
CA THR A 81 -2.70 -14.77 -2.54
C THR A 81 -3.12 -15.98 -1.70
N GLU A 82 -2.27 -17.01 -1.63
CA GLU A 82 -2.57 -18.21 -0.85
C GLU A 82 -2.66 -17.88 0.65
N ALA A 83 -1.69 -17.12 1.17
CA ALA A 83 -1.66 -16.73 2.58
C ALA A 83 -2.94 -16.04 3.05
N GLN A 84 -3.54 -15.18 2.20
CA GLN A 84 -4.78 -14.47 2.52
C GLN A 84 -5.97 -15.41 2.74
N PHE A 85 -5.99 -16.58 2.11
CA PHE A 85 -7.05 -17.57 2.33
C PHE A 85 -6.77 -18.49 3.52
N THR A 86 -5.50 -18.76 3.81
CA THR A 86 -5.12 -19.83 4.75
C THR A 86 -4.80 -19.32 6.15
N ILE A 87 -4.38 -18.06 6.29
CA ILE A 87 -3.90 -17.48 7.54
C ILE A 87 -4.85 -16.36 7.95
N THR A 88 -5.33 -16.39 9.20
CA THR A 88 -6.13 -15.30 9.77
C THR A 88 -5.25 -14.09 10.03
N HIS A 89 -5.64 -12.94 9.48
CA HIS A 89 -4.90 -11.68 9.57
C HIS A 89 -5.87 -10.49 9.50
N HIS A 90 -5.37 -9.29 9.79
CA HIS A 90 -6.10 -8.04 9.63
C HIS A 90 -6.11 -7.58 8.15
N PRO A 91 -7.23 -7.06 7.59
CA PRO A 91 -7.33 -6.76 6.16
C PRO A 91 -6.50 -5.58 5.67
N PHE A 92 -5.73 -4.90 6.53
CA PHE A 92 -4.87 -3.80 6.09
C PHE A 92 -3.89 -4.20 4.99
N LEU A 93 -3.29 -5.39 5.07
CA LEU A 93 -2.38 -5.86 4.04
C LEU A 93 -3.10 -6.13 2.70
N ASP A 94 -4.38 -6.51 2.74
CA ASP A 94 -5.15 -6.93 1.56
C ASP A 94 -5.27 -5.84 0.50
N VAL A 95 -5.25 -4.57 0.90
CA VAL A 95 -5.51 -3.43 0.02
C VAL A 95 -4.30 -2.98 -0.81
N PHE A 96 -3.12 -3.56 -0.58
CA PHE A 96 -1.91 -3.24 -1.34
C PHE A 96 -1.82 -4.04 -2.65
N PRO A 97 -1.55 -3.39 -3.80
CA PRO A 97 -1.47 -4.06 -5.11
C PRO A 97 -0.11 -4.74 -5.34
N ILE A 98 0.50 -5.25 -4.28
CA ILE A 98 1.85 -5.84 -4.30
C ILE A 98 1.70 -7.26 -3.73
N PRO A 99 1.47 -8.28 -4.58
CA PRO A 99 1.16 -9.63 -4.11
C PRO A 99 2.21 -10.20 -3.16
N SER A 100 3.50 -9.96 -3.41
CA SER A 100 4.56 -10.42 -2.52
C SER A 100 4.49 -9.77 -1.13
N LEU A 101 4.10 -8.50 -1.04
CA LEU A 101 3.96 -7.80 0.25
C LEU A 101 2.89 -8.49 1.10
N ARG A 102 1.75 -8.81 0.49
CA ARG A 102 0.65 -9.52 1.14
C ARG A 102 1.07 -10.91 1.57
N GLU A 103 1.59 -11.70 0.63
CA GLU A 103 2.01 -13.08 0.89
C GLU A 103 3.09 -13.17 1.98
N ASN A 104 4.15 -12.36 1.87
CA ASN A 104 5.26 -12.38 2.81
C ASN A 104 4.88 -11.78 4.17
N GLY A 105 4.09 -10.71 4.19
CA GLY A 105 3.66 -10.04 5.42
C GLY A 105 2.78 -10.93 6.27
N ILE A 106 1.75 -11.53 5.69
CA ILE A 106 0.81 -12.41 6.40
C ILE A 106 1.53 -13.64 6.97
N ARG A 107 2.41 -14.28 6.19
CA ARG A 107 3.21 -15.41 6.68
C ARG A 107 4.19 -15.01 7.77
N ALA A 108 4.77 -13.82 7.68
CA ALA A 108 5.68 -13.31 8.70
C ALA A 108 4.98 -12.94 10.01
N GLU A 109 3.75 -12.43 9.91
CA GLU A 109 2.89 -12.15 11.05
C GLU A 109 2.57 -13.43 11.81
N GLU A 110 2.15 -14.49 11.09
CA GLU A 110 1.89 -15.82 11.66
C GLU A 110 3.11 -16.39 12.39
N LEU A 111 4.31 -16.15 11.86
CA LEU A 111 5.57 -16.59 12.46
C LEU A 111 6.08 -15.66 13.57
N GLY A 112 5.40 -14.55 13.84
CA GLY A 112 5.68 -13.63 14.95
C GLY A 112 6.89 -12.71 14.76
N PHE A 113 7.36 -12.48 13.53
CA PHE A 113 8.47 -11.56 13.25
C PHE A 113 8.08 -10.34 12.40
N PHE A 114 6.78 -10.13 12.20
CA PHE A 114 6.22 -8.95 11.56
C PHE A 114 5.10 -8.38 12.44
N ASP A 115 5.12 -7.06 12.61
CA ASP A 115 4.11 -6.28 13.31
C ASP A 115 3.42 -5.37 12.29
N GLU A 116 2.14 -5.67 12.01
CA GLU A 116 1.35 -4.92 11.04
C GLU A 116 1.16 -3.46 11.46
N ASP A 117 0.97 -3.19 12.75
CA ASP A 117 0.82 -1.82 13.26
C ASP A 117 2.09 -1.00 13.04
N ASP A 118 3.26 -1.62 13.21
CA ASP A 118 4.55 -0.98 12.93
C ASP A 118 4.74 -0.68 11.45
N PHE A 119 4.30 -1.60 10.59
CA PHE A 119 4.28 -1.39 9.16
C PHE A 119 3.31 -0.27 8.75
N CYS A 120 2.10 -0.25 9.31
CA CYS A 120 1.08 0.77 9.08
C CYS A 120 1.59 2.17 9.46
N ARG A 121 2.19 2.33 10.65
CA ARG A 121 2.80 3.60 11.10
C ARG A 121 3.85 4.12 10.11
N ASP A 122 4.74 3.25 9.66
CA ASP A 122 5.77 3.59 8.69
C ASP A 122 5.19 3.93 7.31
N VAL A 123 4.19 3.20 6.83
CA VAL A 123 3.57 3.47 5.52
C VAL A 123 2.94 4.86 5.49
N PHE A 124 2.27 5.27 6.57
CA PHE A 124 1.60 6.57 6.63
C PHE A 124 2.48 7.73 7.13
N SER A 125 3.67 7.46 7.70
CA SER A 125 4.59 8.41 8.37
C SER A 125 3.97 9.78 8.65
N THR A 126 3.41 9.94 9.86
CA THR A 126 2.80 11.20 10.29
C THR A 126 3.86 12.24 10.66
N ASP A 127 3.72 13.43 10.07
CA ASP A 127 4.22 14.79 10.37
C ASP A 127 5.67 15.04 10.90
N ASP A 128 6.33 14.11 11.57
CA ASP A 128 7.67 14.29 12.19
C ASP A 128 8.80 13.46 11.56
N ASP A 129 8.50 12.63 10.54
CA ASP A 129 9.54 11.89 9.81
C ASP A 129 10.11 12.73 8.66
N PRO A 130 11.39 13.16 8.72
CA PRO A 130 12.02 13.92 7.65
C PRO A 130 12.09 13.14 6.32
N ASP A 131 11.99 11.81 6.36
CA ASP A 131 12.01 10.96 5.18
C ASP A 131 10.61 10.77 4.53
N GLY A 132 9.55 11.25 5.19
CA GLY A 132 8.17 11.17 4.70
C GLY A 132 7.60 9.74 4.59
N PRO A 133 6.43 9.57 3.97
CA PRO A 133 5.78 8.26 3.83
C PRO A 133 6.66 7.28 3.04
N ARG A 134 6.68 6.05 3.51
CA ARG A 134 7.58 4.99 3.02
C ARG A 134 7.20 4.46 1.63
N LEU A 135 5.91 4.53 1.30
CA LEU A 135 5.36 4.21 -0.02
C LEU A 135 4.72 5.46 -0.64
N LEU A 136 5.03 5.68 -1.91
CA LEU A 136 4.47 6.78 -2.70
C LEU A 136 3.61 6.22 -3.83
N VAL A 137 2.53 6.93 -4.15
CA VAL A 137 1.62 6.57 -5.25
C VAL A 137 1.61 7.67 -6.30
N TRP A 138 2.01 7.29 -7.51
CA TRP A 138 2.15 8.16 -8.69
C TRP A 138 1.13 7.86 -9.78
N GLY A 139 0.65 6.61 -9.85
CA GLY A 139 -0.23 6.12 -10.91
C GLY A 139 -1.51 5.50 -10.39
N GLU A 140 -2.04 4.53 -11.14
CA GLU A 140 -3.24 3.78 -10.74
C GLU A 140 -2.99 2.98 -9.45
N SER A 141 -3.97 2.98 -8.55
CA SER A 141 -3.83 2.42 -7.20
C SER A 141 -3.65 0.91 -7.19
N TRP A 142 -4.08 0.21 -8.25
CA TRP A 142 -4.03 -1.23 -8.38
C TRP A 142 -2.88 -1.75 -9.25
N ASP A 143 -2.03 -0.87 -9.80
CA ASP A 143 -0.86 -1.25 -10.58
C ASP A 143 0.42 -1.00 -9.77
N PRO A 144 1.20 -2.04 -9.38
CA PRO A 144 2.43 -1.85 -8.61
C PRO A 144 3.46 -0.93 -9.31
N ARG A 145 3.42 -0.76 -10.63
CA ARG A 145 4.29 0.20 -11.34
C ARG A 145 3.91 1.65 -11.07
N GLY A 146 2.69 1.89 -10.61
CA GLY A 146 2.20 3.17 -10.12
C GLY A 146 2.73 3.54 -8.73
N TRP A 147 3.45 2.63 -8.06
CA TRP A 147 3.96 2.80 -6.71
C TRP A 147 5.49 2.96 -6.70
N GLU A 148 6.00 3.65 -5.68
CA GLU A 148 7.42 3.79 -5.41
C GLU A 148 7.70 3.48 -3.94
N ALA A 149 8.64 2.57 -3.70
CA ALA A 149 9.20 2.30 -2.38
C ALA A 149 10.46 3.15 -2.16
N ASN A 150 10.45 4.00 -1.13
CA ASN A 150 11.60 4.84 -0.83
C ASN A 150 12.74 4.05 -0.16
N VAL A 151 13.90 4.69 0.00
CA VAL A 151 15.09 4.01 0.56
C VAL A 151 14.84 3.49 1.99
N PRO A 152 14.25 4.27 2.92
CA PRO A 152 13.89 3.76 4.24
C PRO A 152 12.94 2.55 4.22
N PHE A 153 11.92 2.55 3.36
CA PHE A 153 11.04 1.39 3.18
C PHE A 153 11.86 0.15 2.85
N LEU A 154 12.76 0.25 1.86
CA LEU A 154 13.52 -0.90 1.40
C LEU A 154 14.53 -1.39 2.44
N LYS A 155 15.04 -0.51 3.30
CA LYS A 155 15.94 -0.89 4.39
C LYS A 155 15.23 -1.73 5.46
N LYS A 156 14.00 -1.37 5.84
CA LYS A 156 13.26 -2.04 6.92
C LYS A 156 12.33 -3.14 6.41
N TRP A 157 11.59 -2.85 5.36
CA TRP A 157 10.49 -3.65 4.81
C TRP A 157 10.79 -4.24 3.43
N GLY A 158 12.00 -4.07 2.89
CA GLY A 158 12.35 -4.54 1.54
C GLY A 158 12.22 -6.06 1.35
N TRP A 159 12.23 -6.84 2.44
CA TRP A 159 11.98 -8.27 2.40
C TRP A 159 10.52 -8.61 2.05
N LEU A 160 9.55 -7.77 2.42
CA LEU A 160 8.12 -7.95 2.07
C LEU A 160 7.92 -7.95 0.55
N VAL A 161 8.68 -7.13 -0.17
CA VAL A 161 8.49 -6.92 -1.61
C VAL A 161 9.39 -7.80 -2.48
N ARG A 162 10.06 -8.79 -1.89
CA ARG A 162 10.85 -9.78 -2.63
C ARG A 162 9.92 -10.60 -3.52
N GLY A 163 10.26 -10.68 -4.80
CA GLY A 163 9.44 -11.36 -5.82
C GLY A 163 8.47 -10.45 -6.57
N CYS A 164 8.46 -9.13 -6.33
CA CYS A 164 7.69 -8.16 -7.13
C CYS A 164 8.62 -7.26 -7.96
N PRO A 165 9.01 -7.68 -9.19
CA PRO A 165 9.81 -6.84 -10.08
C PRO A 165 9.06 -5.57 -10.52
N GLU A 166 7.73 -5.59 -10.61
CA GLU A 166 6.92 -4.46 -11.06
C GLU A 166 7.04 -3.26 -10.11
N LEU A 167 7.11 -3.50 -8.80
CA LEU A 167 7.34 -2.43 -7.83
C LEU A 167 8.74 -1.83 -7.98
N LEU A 168 9.76 -2.66 -8.26
CA LEU A 168 11.12 -2.17 -8.50
C LEU A 168 11.21 -1.35 -9.79
N GLU A 169 10.53 -1.81 -10.84
CA GLU A 169 10.41 -1.11 -12.12
C GLU A 169 9.73 0.25 -11.93
N GLY A 170 8.57 0.29 -11.26
CA GLY A 170 7.86 1.52 -10.92
C GLY A 170 8.72 2.46 -10.08
N THR A 171 9.30 1.95 -8.99
CA THR A 171 10.22 2.70 -8.12
C THR A 171 11.34 3.35 -8.93
N ASN A 172 12.03 2.59 -9.78
CA ASN A 172 13.13 3.12 -10.58
C ASN A 172 12.65 4.11 -11.66
N TYR A 173 11.51 3.86 -12.29
CA TYR A 173 10.93 4.74 -13.28
C TYR A 173 10.64 6.13 -12.72
N TRP A 174 9.94 6.21 -11.58
CA TRP A 174 9.58 7.49 -10.96
C TRP A 174 10.80 8.22 -10.40
N ARG A 175 11.74 7.50 -9.78
CA ARG A 175 13.02 8.05 -9.33
C ARG A 175 13.81 8.68 -10.46
N GLN A 176 13.95 7.98 -11.60
CA GLN A 176 14.68 8.51 -12.75
C GLN A 176 14.05 9.77 -13.35
N ARG A 177 12.71 9.86 -13.36
CA ARG A 177 12.01 11.07 -13.83
C ARG A 177 12.32 12.30 -12.99
N ARG A 178 12.75 12.12 -11.73
CA ARG A 178 13.21 13.18 -10.83
C ARG A 178 14.74 13.33 -10.78
N GLY A 179 15.48 12.59 -11.62
CA GLY A 179 16.95 12.61 -11.64
C GLY A 179 17.60 11.82 -10.51
N GLU A 180 16.85 11.00 -9.78
CA GLU A 180 17.39 10.16 -8.70
C GLU A 180 18.04 8.88 -9.23
N LYS A 181 19.00 8.35 -8.47
CA LYS A 181 19.68 7.08 -8.79
C LYS A 181 18.71 5.91 -8.66
N LYS A 182 18.87 4.93 -9.56
CA LYS A 182 18.18 3.64 -9.48
C LYS A 182 18.56 2.89 -8.20
N LEU A 183 17.59 2.21 -7.63
CA LEU A 183 17.76 1.25 -6.54
C LEU A 183 17.83 -0.16 -7.11
N ARG A 184 18.44 -1.05 -6.34
CA ARG A 184 18.44 -2.50 -6.57
C ARG A 184 17.85 -3.14 -5.33
N PHE A 185 16.81 -3.95 -5.48
CA PHE A 185 16.39 -4.84 -4.40
C PHE A 185 17.47 -5.92 -4.29
N ILE A 186 18.18 -5.95 -3.16
CA ILE A 186 19.10 -7.06 -2.91
C ILE A 186 18.21 -8.29 -2.67
N THR A 187 18.03 -9.10 -3.71
CA THR A 187 17.60 -10.49 -3.55
C THR A 187 18.72 -11.21 -2.82
N ALA A 188 18.64 -11.29 -1.50
CA ALA A 188 19.42 -12.29 -0.79
C ALA A 188 18.92 -13.66 -1.30
N GLY A 189 19.81 -14.37 -1.99
CA GLY A 189 19.57 -15.74 -2.47
C GLY A 189 19.65 -16.76 -1.35
#